data_AF-U1X323-F1
#
_entry.id   AF-U1X323-F1
#
_cell.length_a   1.000
_cell.length_b   1.000
_cell.length_c   1.000
_cell.angle_alpha   90.00
_cell.angle_beta   90.00
_cell.angle_gamma   90.00
#
_symmetry.space_group_name_H-M   'P 1'
#
loop_
_entity.id
_entity.type
_entity.pdbx_description
1 polymer ?
#
loop_
_entity_poly.entity_id
_entity_poly.type
_entity_poly.pdbx_seq_one_letter_code
_entity_poly.pdbx_strand_id
1 'polypeptide(L)'
;MQTTINPNHQYIESVCSKCPGTHWGKSAKCRIHDMHIGQITSCQQWEDEETEQWIDDDGQIAFTSLEPALELLHVAQDELDGYYWMTQQIKKLQEKIQAGINTTNGLAAGTAQYGIEATLPKAKGGNSDPVFRAARNNLKAWERLNGRLKRFENKVKRVDAFAEKNNLSEKEQIVLEGIMDGQKMKDIAKEVGVSRTRAQELKLEVVKNLAWVIYDEEKKGKEKALS
;
A
#
# COMPACT_ATOMS: atom_id res chain seq x y z
N MET A 1 -9.85 -12.24 40.48
CA MET A 1 -10.30 -10.85 40.28
C MET A 1 -9.78 -10.43 38.92
N GLN A 2 -10.67 -10.34 37.93
CA GLN A 2 -10.30 -9.97 36.57
C GLN A 2 -10.02 -8.46 36.56
N THR A 3 -8.76 -8.07 36.44
CA THR A 3 -8.38 -6.69 36.15
C THR A 3 -8.80 -6.44 34.71
N THR A 4 -10.02 -5.94 34.52
CA THR A 4 -10.44 -5.35 33.26
C THR A 4 -9.53 -4.15 33.02
N ILE A 5 -8.51 -4.31 32.19
CA ILE A 5 -7.68 -3.21 31.73
C ILE A 5 -8.65 -2.25 31.04
N ASN A 6 -8.82 -1.08 31.63
CA ASN A 6 -9.67 -0.04 31.08
C ASN A 6 -9.10 0.35 29.70
N PRO A 7 -9.88 0.27 28.61
CA PRO A 7 -9.40 0.55 27.26
C PRO A 7 -8.84 1.98 27.10
N ASN A 8 -9.18 2.89 28.02
CA ASN A 8 -8.79 4.30 27.99
C ASN A 8 -7.67 4.65 28.98
N HIS A 9 -6.80 3.68 29.34
CA HIS A 9 -5.68 3.90 30.27
C HIS A 9 -4.74 5.05 29.85
N GLN A 10 -4.62 5.32 28.55
CA GLN A 10 -3.78 6.40 28.02
C GLN A 10 -4.26 7.79 28.47
N TYR A 11 -5.57 8.04 28.49
CA TYR A 11 -6.16 9.33 28.87
C TYR A 11 -6.18 9.56 30.39
N ILE A 12 -6.10 8.49 31.18
CA ILE A 12 -6.08 8.60 32.65
C ILE A 12 -4.82 9.33 33.13
N GLU A 13 -3.66 9.05 32.53
CA GLU A 13 -2.40 9.68 32.92
C GLU A 13 -2.25 11.10 32.36
N SER A 14 -2.71 11.37 31.13
CA SER A 14 -2.58 12.70 30.52
C SER A 14 -3.63 13.70 31.01
N VAL A 15 -4.89 13.26 31.13
CA VAL A 15 -6.06 14.13 31.42
C VAL A 15 -6.43 14.10 32.89
N CYS A 16 -6.66 12.92 33.47
CA CYS A 16 -7.15 12.84 34.86
C CYS A 16 -6.11 13.28 35.90
N SER A 17 -4.82 13.21 35.59
CA SER A 17 -3.76 13.71 36.48
C SER A 17 -3.75 15.23 36.62
N LYS A 18 -4.17 15.95 35.57
CA LYS A 18 -4.21 17.41 35.50
C LYS A 18 -5.60 17.98 35.79
N CYS A 19 -6.63 17.15 35.71
CA CYS A 19 -8.02 17.57 35.87
C CYS A 19 -8.28 18.13 37.29
N PRO A 20 -8.80 19.37 37.44
CA PRO A 20 -9.12 19.97 38.74
C PRO A 20 -10.26 19.26 39.46
N GLY A 21 -11.06 18.47 38.72
CA GLY A 21 -12.10 17.61 39.26
C GLY A 21 -11.60 16.27 39.79
N THR A 22 -10.30 16.00 39.81
CA THR A 22 -9.78 14.68 40.21
C THR A 22 -8.93 14.77 41.48
N HIS A 23 -9.23 13.91 42.47
CA HIS A 23 -8.39 13.75 43.65
C HIS A 23 -7.28 12.74 43.35
N TRP A 24 -6.19 13.21 42.73
CA TRP A 24 -5.07 12.36 42.35
C TRP A 24 -4.32 11.81 43.57
N GLY A 25 -3.93 10.52 43.56
CA GLY A 25 -3.21 9.87 44.66
C GLY A 25 -3.54 8.37 44.84
N LYS A 26 -3.10 7.77 45.95
CA LYS A 26 -3.26 6.32 46.25
C LYS A 26 -4.71 5.82 46.25
N SER A 27 -5.68 6.72 46.37
CA SER A 27 -7.12 6.45 46.32
C SER A 27 -7.80 7.40 45.33
N ALA A 28 -7.36 7.37 44.07
CA ALA A 28 -7.79 8.33 43.07
C ALA A 28 -9.29 8.20 42.76
N LYS A 29 -10.04 9.29 43.00
CA LYS A 29 -11.48 9.38 42.77
C LYS A 29 -11.77 10.62 41.91
N CYS A 30 -12.58 10.45 40.88
CA CYS A 30 -13.06 11.57 40.06
C CYS A 30 -14.26 12.22 40.75
N ARG A 31 -14.27 13.55 40.88
CA ARG A 31 -15.37 14.34 41.45
C ARG A 31 -16.52 14.55 40.46
N ILE A 32 -16.25 14.44 39.16
CA ILE A 32 -17.25 14.62 38.09
C ILE A 32 -18.14 13.38 37.99
N HIS A 33 -17.53 12.19 37.99
CA HIS A 33 -18.23 10.90 37.87
C HIS A 33 -18.46 10.20 39.23
N ASP A 34 -17.97 10.79 40.31
CA ASP A 34 -18.08 10.33 41.71
C ASP A 34 -17.69 8.86 41.95
N MET A 35 -16.72 8.35 41.17
CA MET A 35 -16.22 6.96 41.21
C MET A 35 -14.70 6.89 41.06
N HIS A 36 -14.11 5.71 41.28
CA HIS A 36 -12.68 5.50 41.06
C HIS A 36 -12.34 5.65 39.58
N ILE A 37 -11.25 6.35 39.28
CA ILE A 37 -10.88 6.69 37.89
C ILE A 37 -10.72 5.44 37.02
N GLY A 38 -10.17 4.35 37.60
CA GLY A 38 -10.02 3.08 36.88
C GLY A 38 -11.35 2.41 36.47
N GLN A 39 -12.47 2.83 37.05
CA GLN A 39 -13.82 2.31 36.74
C GLN A 39 -14.60 3.20 35.76
N ILE A 40 -14.06 4.36 35.37
CA ILE A 40 -14.71 5.29 34.44
C ILE A 40 -14.53 4.77 33.02
N THR A 41 -15.62 4.54 32.30
CA THR A 41 -15.59 4.06 30.92
C THR A 41 -15.58 5.17 29.88
N SER A 42 -16.09 6.37 30.23
CA SER A 42 -16.14 7.56 29.36
C SER A 42 -16.08 8.84 30.20
N CYS A 43 -15.42 9.87 29.66
CA CYS A 43 -15.31 11.19 30.27
C CYS A 43 -15.22 12.25 29.16
N GLN A 44 -15.97 13.35 29.28
CA GLN A 44 -15.96 14.43 28.27
C GLN A 44 -14.55 14.96 28.02
N GLN A 45 -13.74 15.09 29.06
CA GLN A 45 -12.38 15.60 28.92
C GLN A 45 -11.44 14.63 28.18
N TRP A 46 -11.77 13.33 28.13
CA TRP A 46 -11.04 12.38 27.30
C TRP A 46 -11.43 12.52 25.83
N GLU A 47 -12.71 12.75 25.56
CA GLU A 47 -13.21 13.03 24.21
C GLU A 47 -12.65 14.35 23.67
N ASP A 48 -12.53 15.37 24.52
CA ASP A 48 -11.94 16.66 24.18
C ASP A 48 -10.44 16.53 23.87
N GLU A 49 -9.65 15.85 24.73
CA GLU A 49 -8.22 15.59 24.48
C GLU A 49 -8.00 14.70 23.24
N GLU A 50 -8.86 13.70 23.03
CA GLU A 50 -8.84 12.89 21.81
C GLU A 50 -9.09 13.79 20.60
N THR A 51 -10.11 14.66 20.64
CA THR A 51 -10.45 15.61 19.57
C THR A 51 -9.34 16.63 19.29
N GLU A 52 -8.67 17.13 20.34
CA GLU A 52 -7.52 18.04 20.23
C GLU A 52 -6.32 17.37 19.53
N GLN A 53 -6.13 16.05 19.66
CA GLN A 53 -5.10 15.33 18.89
C GLN A 53 -5.37 15.32 17.38
N TRP A 54 -6.63 15.51 16.95
CA TRP A 54 -6.99 15.57 15.55
C TRP A 54 -6.95 16.98 14.98
N ILE A 55 -6.72 18.02 15.80
CA ILE A 55 -6.86 19.42 15.40
C ILE A 55 -5.54 20.17 15.66
N ASP A 56 -4.90 20.68 14.61
CA ASP A 56 -3.73 21.56 14.72
C ASP A 56 -4.10 22.88 15.44
N ASP A 57 -3.11 23.62 15.95
CA ASP A 57 -3.27 24.90 16.68
C ASP A 57 -4.17 25.94 15.96
N ASP A 58 -4.38 25.78 14.65
CA ASP A 58 -5.23 26.63 13.79
C ASP A 58 -6.67 26.12 13.60
N GLY A 59 -7.10 25.06 14.30
CA GLY A 59 -8.46 24.52 14.19
C GLY A 59 -8.70 23.63 12.96
N GLN A 60 -7.64 23.21 12.26
CA GLN A 60 -7.71 22.33 11.09
C GLN A 60 -7.35 20.90 11.46
N ILE A 61 -7.89 19.92 10.74
CA ILE A 61 -7.54 18.52 10.98
C ILE A 61 -6.04 18.33 10.71
N ALA A 62 -5.32 17.76 11.67
CA ALA A 62 -3.87 17.61 11.60
C ALA A 62 -3.43 16.93 10.29
N PHE A 63 -2.59 17.60 9.51
CA PHE A 63 -2.12 17.13 8.20
C PHE A 63 -1.51 15.73 8.25
N THR A 64 -0.82 15.41 9.36
CA THR A 64 -0.21 14.11 9.64
C THR A 64 -1.23 12.97 9.83
N SER A 65 -2.48 13.28 10.18
CA SER A 65 -3.56 12.30 10.30
C SER A 65 -4.28 12.02 8.98
N LEU A 66 -4.25 12.98 8.03
CA LEU A 66 -4.82 12.83 6.69
C LEU A 66 -3.87 12.13 5.71
N GLU A 67 -2.56 12.18 5.95
CA GLU A 67 -1.54 11.61 5.08
C GLU A 67 -1.81 10.14 4.72
N PRO A 68 -2.16 9.24 5.66
CA PRO A 68 -2.47 7.84 5.32
C PRO A 68 -3.71 7.67 4.43
N ALA A 69 -4.74 8.50 4.63
CA ALA A 69 -5.97 8.43 3.83
C ALA A 69 -5.73 8.93 2.39
N LEU A 70 -4.93 9.98 2.24
CA LEU A 70 -4.54 10.51 0.94
C LEU A 70 -3.64 9.53 0.17
N GLU A 71 -2.70 8.89 0.86
CA GLU A 71 -1.86 7.85 0.27
C GLU A 71 -2.69 6.69 -0.30
N LEU A 72 -3.70 6.22 0.44
CA LEU A 72 -4.58 5.14 -0.03
C LEU A 72 -5.35 5.52 -1.30
N LEU A 73 -5.84 6.76 -1.39
CA LEU A 73 -6.50 7.25 -2.60
C LEU A 73 -5.54 7.31 -3.78
N HIS A 74 -4.31 7.78 -3.58
CA HIS A 74 -3.28 7.80 -4.62
C HIS A 74 -2.91 6.38 -5.08
N VAL A 75 -2.74 5.45 -4.13
CA VAL A 75 -2.44 4.04 -4.44
C VAL A 75 -3.57 3.42 -5.25
N ALA A 76 -4.82 3.61 -4.83
CA ALA A 76 -5.99 3.11 -5.56
C ALA A 76 -6.07 3.70 -6.98
N GLN A 77 -5.84 5.00 -7.12
CA GLN A 77 -5.83 5.67 -8.42
C GLN A 77 -4.72 5.13 -9.34
N ASP A 78 -3.51 4.96 -8.82
CA ASP A 78 -2.37 4.43 -9.58
C ASP A 78 -2.57 2.97 -9.98
N GLU A 79 -3.16 2.13 -9.12
CA GLU A 79 -3.50 0.75 -9.44
C GLU A 79 -4.55 0.68 -10.56
N LEU A 80 -5.57 1.54 -10.50
CA LEU A 80 -6.63 1.61 -11.51
C LEU A 80 -6.12 2.15 -12.86
N ASP A 81 -5.48 3.33 -12.86
CA ASP A 81 -4.96 3.96 -14.08
C ASP A 81 -3.84 3.13 -14.72
N GLY A 82 -3.05 2.44 -13.90
CA GLY A 82 -1.97 1.57 -14.35
C GLY A 82 -2.44 0.22 -14.86
N TYR A 83 -3.70 -0.18 -14.64
CA TYR A 83 -4.19 -1.54 -14.88
C TYR A 83 -3.89 -2.03 -16.29
N TYR A 84 -4.36 -1.31 -17.31
CA TYR A 84 -4.17 -1.70 -18.71
C TYR A 84 -2.69 -1.83 -19.07
N TRP A 85 -1.85 -0.91 -18.62
CA TRP A 85 -0.42 -0.99 -18.89
C TRP A 85 0.21 -2.19 -18.15
N MET A 86 -0.16 -2.44 -16.90
CA MET A 86 0.35 -3.56 -16.10
C MET A 86 0.03 -4.90 -16.75
N THR A 87 -1.19 -5.11 -17.25
CA THR A 87 -1.55 -6.37 -17.94
C THR A 87 -0.69 -6.61 -19.18
N GLN A 88 -0.40 -5.57 -19.96
CA GLN A 88 0.50 -5.66 -21.11
C GLN A 88 1.96 -5.91 -20.69
N GLN A 89 2.41 -5.33 -19.57
CA GLN A 89 3.75 -5.57 -19.04
C GLN A 89 3.91 -6.98 -18.48
N ILE A 90 2.89 -7.53 -17.83
CA ILE A 90 2.89 -8.91 -17.34
C ILE A 90 3.13 -9.86 -18.51
N LYS A 91 2.38 -9.72 -19.62
CA LYS A 91 2.58 -10.54 -20.83
C LYS A 91 4.02 -10.47 -21.34
N LYS A 92 4.55 -9.25 -21.51
CA LYS A 92 5.95 -9.04 -21.95
C LYS A 92 6.98 -9.63 -20.98
N LEU A 93 6.72 -9.58 -19.68
CA LEU A 93 7.61 -10.15 -18.66
C LEU A 93 7.58 -11.66 -18.67
N GLN A 94 6.40 -12.27 -18.81
CA GLN A 94 6.22 -13.70 -18.94
C GLN A 94 6.93 -14.22 -20.20
N GLU A 95 6.78 -13.54 -21.34
CA GLU A 95 7.50 -13.86 -22.57
C GLU A 95 9.03 -13.81 -22.38
N LYS A 96 9.54 -12.78 -21.68
CA LYS A 96 10.99 -12.67 -21.38
C LYS A 96 11.50 -13.78 -20.48
N ILE A 97 10.69 -14.22 -19.52
CA ILE A 97 11.05 -15.33 -18.64
C ILE A 97 11.01 -16.66 -19.43
N GLN A 98 9.99 -16.84 -20.27
CA GLN A 98 9.80 -18.05 -21.08
C GLN A 98 10.84 -18.20 -22.20
N ALA A 99 11.25 -17.09 -22.83
CA ALA A 99 12.36 -17.06 -23.80
C ALA A 99 13.71 -17.42 -23.16
N GLY A 100 13.75 -17.58 -21.84
CA GLY A 100 14.95 -17.74 -21.03
C GLY A 100 15.70 -16.41 -20.90
N ILE A 101 16.49 -16.29 -19.83
CA ILE A 101 17.51 -15.22 -19.70
C ILE A 101 18.65 -15.55 -20.67
N ASN A 102 18.34 -15.54 -21.95
CA ASN A 102 19.22 -15.89 -23.06
C ASN A 102 19.66 -14.62 -23.79
N THR A 103 19.87 -13.51 -23.07
CA THR A 103 20.77 -12.47 -23.55
C THR A 103 22.19 -12.89 -23.19
N THR A 104 22.70 -13.83 -23.99
CA THR A 104 23.99 -13.88 -24.69
C THR A 104 25.08 -12.82 -24.42
N ASN A 105 25.24 -12.26 -23.21
CA ASN A 105 26.33 -11.33 -22.90
C ASN A 105 27.23 -11.78 -21.72
N GLY A 106 26.88 -12.87 -21.04
CA GLY A 106 27.70 -13.41 -19.93
C GLY A 106 28.65 -14.54 -20.33
N LEU A 107 28.27 -15.37 -21.30
CA LEU A 107 29.08 -16.52 -21.72
C LEU A 107 30.02 -16.21 -22.90
N ALA A 108 29.64 -15.26 -23.78
CA ALA A 108 30.48 -14.83 -24.90
C ALA A 108 31.61 -13.88 -24.47
N ALA A 109 31.48 -13.20 -23.33
CA ALA A 109 32.50 -12.30 -22.80
C ALA A 109 33.70 -13.02 -22.15
N GLY A 110 33.61 -14.34 -21.94
CA GLY A 110 34.65 -15.13 -21.31
C GLY A 110 35.56 -15.91 -22.28
N THR A 111 35.20 -16.06 -23.55
CA THR A 111 35.80 -17.09 -24.43
C THR A 111 36.39 -16.58 -25.75
N ALA A 112 36.53 -15.27 -25.94
CA ALA A 112 37.18 -14.74 -27.14
C ALA A 112 38.24 -13.67 -26.81
N GLN A 113 39.28 -14.03 -26.06
CA GLN A 113 40.55 -13.28 -26.12
C GLN A 113 41.34 -13.77 -27.34
N TYR A 114 40.96 -13.31 -28.54
CA TYR A 114 41.83 -13.42 -29.71
C TYR A 114 42.75 -12.19 -29.71
N GLY A 115 44.00 -12.37 -29.29
CA GLY A 115 45.02 -11.32 -29.27
C GLY A 115 46.28 -11.73 -28.51
N ILE A 116 47.36 -10.97 -28.70
CA ILE A 116 48.69 -11.18 -28.08
C ILE A 116 48.60 -11.25 -26.55
N GLU A 117 47.57 -10.66 -25.95
CA GLU A 117 47.27 -10.72 -24.51
C GLU A 117 46.95 -12.13 -23.97
N ALA A 118 46.60 -13.09 -24.83
CA ALA A 118 46.40 -14.50 -24.43
C ALA A 118 47.74 -15.25 -24.20
N THR A 119 48.85 -14.72 -24.71
CA THR A 119 50.18 -15.34 -24.58
C THR A 119 50.97 -14.91 -23.34
N LEU A 120 50.49 -13.87 -22.64
CA LEU A 120 51.12 -13.42 -21.40
C LEU A 120 50.61 -14.23 -20.19
N PRO A 121 51.49 -14.81 -19.36
CA PRO A 121 51.07 -15.54 -18.17
C PRO A 121 50.37 -14.59 -17.20
N LYS A 122 49.09 -14.84 -16.93
CA LYS A 122 48.32 -14.03 -15.98
C LYS A 122 48.85 -14.20 -14.57
N ALA A 123 48.83 -13.10 -13.80
CA ALA A 123 49.13 -13.12 -12.37
C ALA A 123 48.27 -14.17 -11.66
N LYS A 124 48.91 -15.18 -11.07
CA LYS A 124 48.24 -16.20 -10.25
C LYS A 124 47.67 -15.51 -9.01
N GLY A 125 46.33 -15.41 -8.91
CA GLY A 125 45.73 -14.88 -7.68
C GLY A 125 44.24 -14.52 -7.68
N GLY A 126 43.54 -14.55 -8.81
CA GLY A 126 42.12 -14.18 -8.87
C GLY A 126 41.25 -15.25 -9.48
N ASN A 127 40.95 -16.33 -8.73
CA ASN A 127 40.05 -17.39 -9.17
C ASN A 127 38.59 -16.96 -8.98
N SER A 128 38.14 -15.89 -9.65
CA SER A 128 36.70 -15.65 -9.77
C SER A 128 36.19 -16.47 -10.94
N ASP A 129 35.62 -17.64 -10.67
CA ASP A 129 35.01 -18.49 -11.68
C ASP A 129 34.01 -17.66 -12.53
N PRO A 130 34.31 -17.41 -13.83
CA PRO A 130 33.46 -16.58 -14.68
C PRO A 130 32.08 -17.22 -14.88
N VAL A 131 31.98 -18.55 -14.82
CA VAL A 131 30.71 -19.28 -14.91
C VAL A 131 29.88 -19.02 -13.66
N PHE A 132 30.46 -19.14 -12.47
CA PHE A 132 29.79 -18.81 -11.22
C PHE A 132 29.31 -17.36 -11.16
N ARG A 133 30.12 -16.40 -11.64
CA ARG A 133 29.74 -14.98 -11.72
C ARG A 133 28.57 -14.75 -12.67
N ALA A 134 28.58 -15.39 -13.84
CA ALA A 134 27.50 -15.31 -14.82
C ALA A 134 26.20 -15.92 -14.27
N ALA A 135 26.29 -17.10 -13.63
CA ALA A 135 25.15 -17.76 -12.99
C ALA A 135 24.51 -16.89 -11.90
N ARG A 136 25.33 -16.28 -11.03
CA ARG A 136 24.85 -15.36 -9.98
C ARG A 136 24.18 -14.12 -10.55
N ASN A 137 24.71 -13.55 -11.63
CA ASN A 137 24.12 -12.38 -12.28
C ASN A 137 22.77 -12.71 -12.94
N ASN A 138 22.67 -13.88 -13.59
CA ASN A 138 21.42 -14.38 -14.16
C ASN A 138 20.37 -14.62 -13.07
N LEU A 139 20.76 -15.21 -11.94
CA LEU A 139 19.86 -15.40 -10.79
C LEU A 139 19.31 -14.07 -10.28
N LYS A 140 20.17 -13.06 -10.06
CA LYS A 140 19.73 -11.72 -9.64
C LYS A 140 18.81 -11.04 -10.67
N ALA A 141 19.12 -11.19 -11.96
CA ALA A 141 18.27 -10.66 -13.02
C ALA A 141 16.88 -11.33 -13.01
N TRP A 142 16.86 -12.66 -12.82
CA TRP A 142 15.63 -13.44 -12.68
C TRP A 142 14.81 -12.97 -11.47
N GLU A 143 15.41 -12.84 -10.30
CA GLU A 143 14.75 -12.39 -9.07
C GLU A 143 14.12 -11.01 -9.25
N ARG A 144 14.83 -10.07 -9.90
CA ARG A 144 14.30 -8.72 -10.17
C ARG A 144 13.10 -8.75 -11.11
N LEU A 145 13.18 -9.55 -12.18
CA LEU A 145 12.10 -9.69 -13.16
C LEU A 145 10.88 -10.36 -12.54
N ASN A 146 11.07 -11.48 -11.84
CA ASN A 146 10.02 -12.24 -11.19
C ASN A 146 9.38 -11.43 -10.04
N GLY A 147 10.19 -10.73 -9.25
CA GLY A 147 9.69 -9.83 -8.21
C GLY A 147 8.83 -8.70 -8.79
N ARG A 148 9.20 -8.14 -9.94
CA ARG A 148 8.37 -7.14 -10.64
C ARG A 148 7.08 -7.74 -11.20
N LEU A 149 7.16 -8.94 -11.80
CA LEU A 149 5.99 -9.66 -12.30
C LEU A 149 4.97 -9.88 -11.19
N LYS A 150 5.39 -10.44 -10.06
CA LYS A 150 4.52 -10.66 -8.89
C LYS A 150 3.87 -9.39 -8.38
N ARG A 151 4.60 -8.26 -8.35
CA ARG A 151 4.01 -6.97 -7.96
C ARG A 151 2.90 -6.53 -8.89
N PHE A 152 3.10 -6.63 -10.21
CA PHE A 152 2.05 -6.28 -11.17
C PHE A 152 0.88 -7.25 -11.10
N GLU A 153 1.13 -8.55 -11.00
CA GLU A 153 0.08 -9.57 -10.86
C GLU A 153 -0.77 -9.32 -9.61
N ASN A 154 -0.15 -8.99 -8.47
CA ASN A 154 -0.89 -8.71 -7.25
C ASN A 154 -1.78 -7.46 -7.40
N LYS A 155 -1.27 -6.39 -8.01
CA LYS A 155 -2.05 -5.16 -8.26
C LYS A 155 -3.24 -5.43 -9.19
N VAL A 156 -2.99 -6.12 -10.30
CA VAL A 156 -4.04 -6.49 -11.27
C VAL A 156 -5.11 -7.37 -10.61
N LYS A 157 -4.71 -8.41 -9.87
CA LYS A 157 -5.63 -9.27 -9.13
C LYS A 157 -6.50 -8.52 -8.15
N ARG A 158 -5.96 -7.47 -7.51
CA ARG A 158 -6.73 -6.66 -6.57
C ARG A 158 -7.83 -5.87 -7.28
N VAL A 159 -7.50 -5.25 -8.41
CA VAL A 159 -8.47 -4.52 -9.24
C VAL A 159 -9.51 -5.49 -9.82
N ASP A 160 -9.11 -6.68 -10.27
CA ASP A 160 -10.02 -7.72 -10.76
C ASP A 160 -11.00 -8.17 -9.65
N ALA A 161 -10.47 -8.47 -8.45
CA ALA A 161 -11.30 -8.85 -7.31
C ALA A 161 -12.25 -7.73 -6.89
N PHE A 162 -11.83 -6.47 -7.00
CA PHE A 162 -12.68 -5.30 -6.78
C PHE A 162 -13.82 -5.23 -7.80
N ALA A 163 -13.51 -5.41 -9.09
CA ALA A 163 -14.51 -5.40 -10.16
C ALA A 163 -15.55 -6.52 -10.01
N GLU A 164 -15.14 -7.71 -9.55
CA GLU A 164 -16.05 -8.84 -9.34
C GLU A 164 -16.92 -8.71 -8.09
N LYS A 165 -16.36 -8.16 -7.00
CA LYS A 165 -16.99 -8.18 -5.68
C LYS A 165 -17.85 -6.96 -5.39
N ASN A 166 -17.50 -5.81 -5.96
CA ASN A 166 -18.15 -4.56 -5.62
C ASN A 166 -19.39 -4.32 -6.48
N ASN A 167 -20.52 -4.05 -5.83
CA ASN A 167 -21.77 -3.68 -6.52
C ASN A 167 -21.74 -2.18 -6.82
N LEU A 168 -21.12 -1.81 -7.93
CA LEU A 168 -21.08 -0.44 -8.44
C LEU A 168 -22.40 -0.06 -9.15
N SER A 169 -22.64 1.23 -9.32
CA SER A 169 -23.68 1.68 -10.24
C SER A 169 -23.33 1.27 -11.68
N GLU A 170 -24.32 1.00 -12.52
CA GLU A 170 -24.13 0.66 -13.94
C GLU A 170 -23.19 1.65 -14.66
N LYS A 171 -23.32 2.95 -14.38
CA LYS A 171 -22.45 3.98 -14.97
C LYS A 171 -21.02 3.92 -14.45
N GLU A 172 -20.83 3.62 -13.17
CA GLU A 172 -19.51 3.47 -12.56
C GLU A 172 -18.82 2.20 -13.06
N GLN A 173 -19.59 1.14 -13.28
CA GLN A 173 -19.11 -0.11 -13.85
C GLN A 173 -18.59 0.08 -15.28
N ILE A 174 -19.36 0.76 -16.14
CA ILE A 174 -18.89 1.10 -17.51
C ILE A 174 -17.61 1.96 -17.45
N VAL A 175 -17.53 2.90 -16.51
CA VAL A 175 -16.30 3.70 -16.33
C VAL A 175 -15.12 2.84 -15.92
N LEU A 176 -15.31 1.92 -14.96
CA LEU A 176 -14.29 0.98 -14.51
C LEU A 176 -13.80 0.10 -15.65
N GLU A 177 -14.72 -0.56 -16.36
CA GLU A 177 -14.42 -1.44 -17.50
C GLU A 177 -13.68 -0.69 -18.61
N GLY A 178 -14.14 0.52 -18.95
CA GLY A 178 -13.47 1.37 -19.93
C GLY A 178 -12.04 1.75 -19.54
N ILE A 179 -11.77 2.00 -18.24
CA ILE A 179 -10.40 2.26 -17.76
C ILE A 179 -9.56 0.99 -17.83
N MET A 180 -10.11 -0.16 -17.43
CA MET A 180 -9.42 -1.46 -17.49
C MET A 180 -9.04 -1.85 -18.92
N ASP A 181 -9.88 -1.51 -19.89
CA ASP A 181 -9.63 -1.67 -21.32
C ASP A 181 -8.62 -0.65 -21.90
N GLY A 182 -8.20 0.33 -21.11
CA GLY A 182 -7.26 1.37 -21.53
C GLY A 182 -7.89 2.44 -22.43
N GLN A 183 -9.21 2.58 -22.42
CA GLN A 183 -9.90 3.61 -23.17
C GLN A 183 -9.62 5.01 -22.59
N LYS A 184 -9.69 6.04 -23.44
CA LYS A 184 -9.55 7.42 -22.96
C LYS A 184 -10.84 7.86 -22.30
N MET A 185 -10.75 8.59 -21.20
CA MET A 185 -11.92 9.09 -20.46
C MET A 185 -12.91 9.90 -21.33
N LYS A 186 -12.44 10.54 -22.40
CA LYS A 186 -13.31 11.25 -23.36
C LYS A 186 -14.25 10.30 -24.12
N ASP A 187 -13.83 9.06 -24.35
CA ASP A 187 -14.55 8.06 -25.12
C ASP A 187 -15.50 7.31 -24.17
N ILE A 188 -15.02 6.97 -22.97
CA ILE A 188 -15.85 6.47 -21.85
C ILE A 188 -17.00 7.45 -21.54
N ALA A 189 -16.73 8.75 -21.45
CA ALA A 189 -17.76 9.75 -21.18
C ALA A 189 -18.87 9.76 -22.25
N LYS A 190 -18.52 9.50 -23.51
CA LYS A 190 -19.50 9.40 -24.61
C LYS A 190 -20.32 8.12 -24.51
N GLU A 191 -19.68 7.00 -24.18
CA GLU A 191 -20.33 5.71 -24.00
C GLU A 191 -21.35 5.74 -22.86
N VAL A 192 -20.98 6.34 -21.73
CA VAL A 192 -21.87 6.54 -20.57
C VAL A 192 -22.93 7.63 -20.80
N GLY A 193 -22.74 8.48 -21.82
CA GLY A 193 -23.65 9.58 -22.16
C GLY A 193 -23.62 10.73 -21.16
N VAL A 194 -22.45 11.04 -20.59
CA VAL A 194 -22.28 12.10 -19.58
C VAL A 194 -21.22 13.13 -19.98
N SER A 195 -21.20 14.27 -19.28
CA SER A 195 -20.15 15.26 -19.46
C SER A 195 -18.79 14.71 -19.01
N ARG A 196 -17.69 15.26 -19.57
CA ARG A 196 -16.34 14.87 -19.18
C ARG A 196 -16.08 15.06 -17.68
N THR A 197 -16.59 16.15 -17.10
CA THR A 197 -16.47 16.42 -15.66
C THR A 197 -17.18 15.34 -14.86
N ARG A 198 -18.41 14.97 -15.26
CA ARG A 198 -19.18 13.94 -14.58
C ARG A 198 -18.52 12.56 -14.67
N ALA A 199 -17.90 12.23 -15.82
CA ALA A 199 -17.13 10.99 -15.96
C ALA A 199 -15.91 10.96 -15.02
N GLN A 200 -15.24 12.10 -14.80
CA GLN A 200 -14.13 12.18 -13.84
C GLN A 200 -14.63 12.03 -12.39
N GLU A 201 -15.78 12.61 -12.05
CA GLU A 201 -16.40 12.40 -10.74
C GLU A 201 -16.74 10.91 -10.52
N LEU A 202 -17.33 10.24 -11.52
CA LEU A 202 -17.61 8.80 -11.44
C LEU A 202 -16.33 7.99 -11.25
N LYS A 203 -15.24 8.33 -11.96
CA LYS A 203 -13.93 7.73 -11.73
C LYS A 203 -13.47 7.92 -10.28
N LEU A 204 -13.61 9.12 -9.72
CA LEU A 204 -13.20 9.40 -8.34
C LEU A 204 -14.02 8.57 -7.33
N GLU A 205 -15.32 8.37 -7.56
CA GLU A 205 -16.14 7.50 -6.72
C GLU A 205 -15.66 6.03 -6.79
N VAL A 206 -15.33 5.53 -7.99
CA VAL A 206 -14.73 4.20 -8.15
C VAL A 206 -13.40 4.09 -7.41
N VAL A 207 -12.53 5.10 -7.51
CA VAL A 207 -11.24 5.14 -6.80
C VAL A 207 -11.43 5.14 -5.28
N LYS A 208 -12.37 5.92 -4.75
CA LYS A 208 -12.69 5.92 -3.31
C LYS A 208 -13.14 4.52 -2.85
N ASN A 209 -14.02 3.88 -3.60
CA ASN A 209 -14.50 2.53 -3.28
C ASN A 209 -13.35 1.51 -3.29
N LEU A 210 -12.44 1.61 -4.28
CA LEU A 210 -11.24 0.77 -4.33
C LEU A 210 -10.31 1.03 -3.13
N ALA A 211 -10.10 2.29 -2.75
CA ALA A 211 -9.29 2.65 -1.58
C ALA A 211 -9.86 2.06 -0.28
N TRP A 212 -11.18 2.06 -0.10
CA TRP A 212 -11.83 1.40 1.03
C TRP A 212 -11.59 -0.11 1.05
N VAL A 213 -11.63 -0.76 -0.11
CA VAL A 213 -11.33 -2.21 -0.21
C VAL A 213 -9.88 -2.49 0.16
N ILE A 214 -8.93 -1.67 -0.30
CA ILE A 214 -7.50 -1.79 0.05
C ILE A 214 -7.32 -1.66 1.56
N TYR A 215 -7.94 -0.64 2.17
CA TYR A 215 -7.88 -0.41 3.60
C TYR A 215 -8.39 -1.61 4.41
N ASP A 216 -9.54 -2.17 4.01
CA ASP A 216 -10.13 -3.35 4.65
C ASP A 216 -9.24 -4.59 4.54
N GLU A 217 -8.56 -4.79 3.41
CA GLU A 217 -7.59 -5.87 3.22
C GLU A 217 -6.39 -5.72 4.15
N GLU A 218 -5.82 -4.51 4.25
CA GLU A 218 -4.69 -4.22 5.12
C GLU A 218 -5.04 -4.42 6.59
N LYS A 219 -6.22 -3.98 7.01
CA LYS A 219 -6.71 -4.18 8.38
C LYS A 219 -6.85 -5.67 8.72
N LYS A 220 -7.50 -6.45 7.85
CA LYS A 220 -7.64 -7.91 8.02
C LYS A 220 -6.29 -8.63 8.03
N GLY A 221 -5.33 -8.15 7.24
CA GLY A 221 -3.95 -8.66 7.23
C GLY A 221 -3.24 -8.48 8.58
N LYS A 222 -3.38 -7.29 9.18
CA LYS A 222 -2.81 -6.98 10.51
C LYS A 222 -3.44 -7.82 11.63
N GLU A 223 -4.77 -7.96 11.63
CA GLU A 223 -5.48 -8.77 12.63
C GLU A 223 -5.09 -10.25 12.58
N LYS A 224 -4.90 -10.82 11.38
CA LYS A 224 -4.42 -12.19 11.19
C LYS A 224 -2.95 -12.40 11.60
N ALA A 225 -2.12 -11.37 11.53
CA ALA A 225 -0.71 -11.45 11.93
C ALA A 225 -0.52 -11.37 13.45
N LEU A 226 -1.52 -10.84 14.17
CA LEU A 226 -1.55 -10.74 15.64
C LEU A 226 -2.23 -11.94 16.32
N SER A 227 -2.90 -12.82 15.56
CA SER A 227 -3.56 -14.05 16.05
C SER A 227 -2.67 -15.27 15.86
#